data_AF-A0A1I7TBS1-F1
#
_entry.id   AF-A0A1I7TBS1-F1
#
_cell.length_a   1.000
_cell.length_b   1.000
_cell.length_c   1.000
_cell.angle_alpha   90.00
_cell.angle_beta   90.00
_cell.angle_gamma   90.00
#
_symmetry.space_group_name_H-M   'P 1'
#
loop_
_entity.id
_entity.type
_entity.pdbx_description
1 polymer ?
#
loop_
_entity_poly.entity_id
_entity_poly.type
_entity_poly.pdbx_seq_one_letter_code
_entity_poly.pdbx_strand_id
1 'polypeptide(L)'
;MGAIVCPIEESRIRNPEYHAPDRYQQCAQLFVKEAYRLYGFESSSAMEQLIQMGLATQKTPCCKPDLETPLNKQKCMVCRPDMYPLAEGLPYAHVDNSRILCSMTGTVVDDDENIPFLFPSGHVFGLKAINKLRRPENKIFDPIHKQMMDESEALRLYFL
;
A
#
# COMPACT_ATOMS: atom_id res chain seq x y z
N MET A 1 24.38 -49.85 29.86
CA MET A 1 23.19 -48.98 29.91
C MET A 1 22.19 -49.56 28.93
N GLY A 2 21.22 -50.34 29.42
CA GLY A 2 20.26 -51.05 28.57
C GLY A 2 19.30 -50.04 27.92
N ALA A 3 19.15 -50.11 26.60
CA ALA A 3 18.07 -49.40 25.93
C ALA A 3 16.75 -49.95 26.49
N ILE A 4 15.97 -49.10 27.14
CA ILE A 4 14.60 -49.43 27.52
C ILE A 4 13.84 -49.59 26.21
N VAL A 5 13.61 -50.84 25.80
CA VAL A 5 12.74 -51.14 24.67
C VAL A 5 11.32 -50.79 25.12
N CYS A 6 10.81 -49.66 24.65
CA CYS A 6 9.41 -49.28 24.82
C CYS A 6 8.62 -49.86 23.64
N PRO A 7 7.70 -50.82 23.87
CA PRO A 7 6.83 -51.32 22.81
C PRO A 7 6.03 -50.18 22.17
N ILE A 8 5.73 -50.31 20.86
CA ILE A 8 5.05 -49.24 20.11
C ILE A 8 3.69 -48.89 20.73
N GLU A 9 2.95 -49.87 21.22
CA GLU A 9 1.65 -49.67 21.88
C GLU A 9 1.78 -48.88 23.18
N GLU A 10 2.80 -49.16 24.00
CA GLU A 10 3.08 -48.37 25.19
C GLU A 10 3.51 -46.93 24.83
N SER A 11 4.28 -46.76 23.75
CA SER A 11 4.67 -45.44 23.28
C SER A 11 3.48 -44.63 22.76
N ARG A 12 2.49 -45.26 22.13
CA ARG A 12 1.27 -44.60 21.65
C ARG A 12 0.42 -44.06 22.79
N ILE A 13 0.38 -44.80 23.90
CA ILE A 13 -0.33 -44.37 25.12
C ILE A 13 0.43 -43.25 25.83
N ARG A 14 1.76 -43.38 25.94
CA ARG A 14 2.60 -42.41 26.67
C ARG A 14 2.81 -41.10 25.92
N ASN A 15 2.91 -41.14 24.59
CA ASN A 15 3.20 -39.98 23.74
C ASN A 15 2.26 -39.94 22.52
N PRO A 16 0.94 -39.78 22.73
CA PRO A 16 -0.04 -39.80 21.64
C PRO A 16 0.27 -38.76 20.55
N GLU A 17 0.89 -37.62 20.91
CA GLU A 17 1.31 -36.56 20.00
C GLU A 17 2.36 -37.01 18.96
N TYR A 18 3.24 -37.96 19.31
CA TYR A 18 4.23 -38.50 18.36
C TYR A 18 3.65 -39.58 17.43
N HIS A 19 2.45 -40.06 17.73
CA HIS A 19 1.75 -41.07 16.95
C HIS A 19 0.49 -40.53 16.27
N ALA A 20 0.31 -39.21 16.27
CA ALA A 20 -0.75 -38.55 15.55
C ALA A 20 -0.67 -38.88 14.05
N PRO A 21 -1.82 -39.07 13.36
CA PRO A 21 -1.83 -39.51 11.96
C PRO A 21 -1.13 -38.52 11.01
N ASP A 22 -1.09 -37.24 11.37
CA ASP A 22 -0.46 -36.15 10.62
C ASP A 22 1.00 -35.90 11.04
N ARG A 23 1.51 -36.58 12.07
CA ARG A 23 2.85 -36.33 12.63
C ARG A 23 3.95 -36.43 11.59
N TYR A 24 3.90 -37.43 10.72
CA TYR A 24 4.89 -37.61 9.67
C TYR A 24 4.89 -36.44 8.68
N GLN A 25 3.71 -35.93 8.32
CA GLN A 25 3.56 -34.77 7.45
C GLN A 25 4.09 -33.49 8.12
N GLN A 26 3.82 -33.30 9.41
CA GLN A 26 4.40 -32.21 10.19
C GLN A 26 5.94 -32.29 10.25
N CYS A 27 6.51 -33.48 10.48
CA CYS A 27 7.96 -33.70 10.44
C CYS A 27 8.56 -33.33 9.07
N ALA A 28 7.91 -33.73 7.99
CA ALA A 28 8.34 -33.41 6.63
C ALA A 28 8.31 -31.89 6.39
N GLN A 29 7.25 -31.19 6.82
CA GLN A 29 7.16 -29.74 6.72
C GLN A 29 8.25 -29.03 7.53
N LEU A 30 8.52 -29.49 8.76
CA LEU A 30 9.59 -28.96 9.61
C LEU A 30 10.97 -29.18 8.97
N PHE A 31 11.21 -30.35 8.38
CA PHE A 31 12.45 -30.64 7.68
C PHE A 31 12.67 -29.70 6.48
N VAL A 32 11.66 -29.50 5.65
CA VAL A 32 11.73 -28.57 4.49
C VAL A 32 11.98 -27.14 4.97
N LYS A 33 11.26 -26.68 6.00
CA LYS A 33 11.45 -25.36 6.59
C LYS A 33 12.88 -25.16 7.10
N GLU A 34 13.42 -26.16 7.77
CA GLU A 34 14.77 -26.09 8.33
C GLU A 34 15.85 -26.16 7.24
N ALA A 35 15.63 -26.95 6.19
CA ALA A 35 16.50 -26.95 5.02
C ALA A 35 16.53 -25.56 4.36
N TYR A 36 15.37 -24.91 4.18
CA TYR A 36 15.30 -23.56 3.60
C TYR A 36 16.08 -22.56 4.45
N ARG A 37 15.89 -22.62 5.77
CA ARG A 37 16.62 -21.79 6.74
C ARG A 37 18.14 -22.00 6.66
N LEU A 38 18.61 -23.26 6.57
CA LEU A 38 20.03 -23.61 6.53
C LEU A 38 20.71 -23.15 5.24
N TYR A 39 20.01 -23.23 4.10
CA TYR A 39 20.52 -22.79 2.79
C TYR A 39 20.26 -21.31 2.49
N GLY A 40 19.56 -20.59 3.37
CA GLY A 40 19.20 -19.19 3.15
C GLY A 40 18.13 -18.98 2.08
N PHE A 41 17.33 -20.00 1.77
CA PHE A 41 16.15 -19.84 0.93
C PHE A 41 15.03 -19.17 1.72
N GLU A 42 14.43 -18.14 1.13
CA GLU A 42 13.25 -17.52 1.70
C GLU A 42 12.05 -18.47 1.57
N SER A 43 11.21 -18.50 2.62
CA SER A 43 10.01 -19.34 2.64
C SER A 43 8.92 -18.85 1.70
N SER A 44 8.99 -17.57 1.31
CA SER A 44 8.10 -16.92 0.35
C SER A 44 8.67 -17.03 -1.07
N SER A 45 7.78 -17.10 -2.07
CA SER A 45 8.23 -17.02 -3.46
C SER A 45 8.73 -15.62 -3.81
N ALA A 46 9.65 -15.50 -4.77
CA ALA A 46 10.08 -14.20 -5.28
C ALA A 46 8.91 -13.35 -5.80
N MET A 47 7.88 -13.98 -6.37
CA MET A 47 6.66 -13.31 -6.83
C MET A 47 5.87 -12.71 -5.66
N GLU A 48 5.74 -13.44 -4.56
CA GLU A 48 5.06 -12.97 -3.35
C GLU A 48 5.73 -11.71 -2.79
N GLN A 49 7.07 -11.72 -2.72
CA GLN A 49 7.84 -10.58 -2.25
C GLN A 49 7.69 -9.35 -3.15
N LEU A 50 7.75 -9.53 -4.47
CA LEU A 50 7.57 -8.43 -5.41
C LEU A 50 6.17 -7.79 -5.25
N ILE A 51 5.14 -8.63 -5.08
CA ILE A 51 3.78 -8.15 -4.82
C ILE A 51 3.71 -7.41 -3.48
N GLN A 52 4.28 -8.00 -2.42
CA GLN A 52 4.32 -7.40 -1.08
C GLN A 52 5.04 -6.05 -1.10
N MET A 53 6.20 -5.93 -1.74
CA MET A 53 6.92 -4.67 -1.89
C MET A 53 6.05 -3.62 -2.60
N GLY A 54 5.37 -3.99 -3.68
CA GLY A 54 4.43 -3.11 -4.38
C GLY A 54 3.28 -2.64 -3.46
N LEU A 55 2.66 -3.56 -2.74
CA LEU A 55 1.57 -3.26 -1.81
C LEU A 55 2.04 -2.35 -0.66
N ALA A 56 3.24 -2.56 -0.12
CA ALA A 56 3.81 -1.75 0.97
C ALA A 56 3.95 -0.28 0.56
N THR A 57 4.29 0.02 -0.69
CA THR A 57 4.40 1.40 -1.19
C THR A 57 3.06 2.13 -1.31
N GLN A 58 1.94 1.40 -1.27
CA GLN A 58 0.59 1.97 -1.40
C GLN A 58 -0.28 1.79 -0.15
N LYS A 59 0.17 0.99 0.81
CA LYS A 59 -0.60 0.68 2.02
C LYS A 59 -0.67 1.90 2.92
N THR A 60 -1.89 2.32 3.25
CA THR A 60 -2.13 3.43 4.18
C THR A 60 -2.78 2.91 5.47
N PRO A 61 -2.76 3.67 6.58
CA PRO A 61 -3.49 3.31 7.80
C PRO A 61 -5.01 3.12 7.60
N CYS A 62 -5.57 3.67 6.53
CA CYS A 62 -6.98 3.55 6.19
C CYS A 62 -7.31 2.24 5.43
N CYS A 63 -6.31 1.46 5.01
CA CYS A 63 -6.53 0.25 4.23
C CYS A 63 -7.13 -0.88 5.08
N LYS A 64 -8.23 -1.46 4.60
CA LYS A 64 -8.95 -2.59 5.19
C LYS A 64 -9.54 -3.47 4.08
N PRO A 65 -9.83 -4.76 4.31
CA PRO A 65 -10.41 -5.61 3.28
C PRO A 65 -11.81 -5.09 2.90
N ASP A 66 -12.01 -4.77 1.63
CA ASP A 66 -13.28 -4.32 1.08
C ASP A 66 -14.09 -5.52 0.59
N LEU A 67 -15.03 -5.98 1.42
CA LEU A 67 -15.91 -7.12 1.11
C LEU A 67 -17.23 -6.69 0.48
N GLU A 68 -17.51 -5.39 0.41
CA GLU A 68 -18.81 -4.85 -0.02
C GLU A 68 -18.80 -4.49 -1.51
N THR A 69 -17.69 -3.91 -2.00
CA THR A 69 -17.56 -3.50 -3.39
C THR A 69 -17.20 -4.69 -4.29
N PRO A 70 -17.87 -4.90 -5.44
CA PRO A 70 -17.47 -5.91 -6.42
C PRO A 70 -16.02 -5.73 -6.90
N LEU A 71 -15.28 -6.83 -7.08
CA LEU A 71 -13.84 -6.83 -7.38
C LEU A 71 -13.45 -5.98 -8.60
N ASN A 72 -14.29 -5.94 -9.63
CA ASN A 72 -14.09 -5.16 -10.85
C ASN A 72 -14.31 -3.64 -10.67
N LYS A 73 -14.86 -3.21 -9.53
CA LYS A 73 -15.12 -1.82 -9.18
C LYS A 73 -14.22 -1.29 -8.07
N GLN A 74 -13.40 -2.16 -7.46
CA GLN A 74 -12.46 -1.77 -6.42
C GLN A 74 -11.29 -0.97 -7.01
N LYS A 75 -11.03 0.20 -6.42
CA LYS A 75 -9.99 1.13 -6.89
C LYS A 75 -8.67 0.97 -6.15
N CYS A 76 -8.70 0.70 -4.85
CA CYS A 76 -7.50 0.51 -4.04
C CYS A 76 -7.02 -0.94 -4.16
N MET A 77 -5.81 -1.16 -4.70
CA MET A 77 -5.28 -2.50 -4.87
C MET A 77 -4.99 -3.21 -3.54
N VAL A 78 -4.68 -2.45 -2.49
CA VAL A 78 -4.39 -2.99 -1.15
C VAL A 78 -5.66 -3.50 -0.47
N CYS A 79 -6.77 -2.78 -0.59
CA CYS A 79 -8.04 -3.15 0.04
C CYS A 79 -8.74 -4.32 -0.64
N ARG A 80 -8.25 -4.79 -1.80
CA ARG A 80 -8.91 -5.90 -2.48
C ARG A 80 -8.83 -7.19 -1.65
N PRO A 81 -9.92 -7.94 -1.45
CA PRO A 81 -9.90 -9.14 -0.61
C PRO A 81 -8.93 -10.23 -1.06
N ASP A 82 -8.66 -10.33 -2.35
CA ASP A 82 -7.68 -11.26 -2.93
C ASP A 82 -6.22 -10.86 -2.68
N MET A 83 -5.97 -9.57 -2.44
CA MET A 83 -4.63 -9.00 -2.22
C MET A 83 -4.34 -8.66 -0.76
N TYR A 84 -5.36 -8.33 0.03
CA TYR A 84 -5.23 -7.89 1.43
C TYR A 84 -4.46 -8.88 2.32
N PRO A 85 -4.59 -10.22 2.19
CA PRO A 85 -3.80 -11.16 2.97
C PRO A 85 -2.28 -11.00 2.77
N LEU A 86 -1.85 -10.59 1.57
CA LEU A 86 -0.44 -10.28 1.31
C LEU A 86 -0.03 -8.93 1.90
N ALA A 87 -0.98 -8.03 2.15
CA ALA A 87 -0.72 -6.69 2.67
C ALA A 87 -0.78 -6.59 4.20
N GLU A 88 -1.44 -7.51 4.91
CA GLU A 88 -1.79 -7.36 6.33
C GLU A 88 -0.58 -7.05 7.23
N GLY A 89 0.51 -7.81 7.09
CA GLY A 89 1.73 -7.66 7.89
C GLY A 89 2.72 -6.59 7.39
N LEU A 90 2.43 -5.92 6.27
CA LEU A 90 3.37 -4.97 5.66
C LEU A 90 3.41 -3.62 6.40
N PRO A 91 4.55 -2.90 6.37
CA PRO A 91 4.61 -1.53 6.85
C PRO A 91 3.67 -0.62 6.04
N TYR A 92 3.27 0.49 6.64
CA TYR A 92 2.58 1.55 5.91
C TYR A 92 3.57 2.30 5.02
N ALA A 93 3.08 2.72 3.85
CA ALA A 93 3.81 3.60 2.97
C ALA A 93 4.16 4.89 3.73
N HIS A 94 5.46 5.12 3.90
CA HIS A 94 5.96 6.40 4.39
C HIS A 94 6.13 7.31 3.19
N VAL A 95 5.38 8.41 3.16
CA VAL A 95 5.59 9.49 2.20
C VAL A 95 6.17 10.64 3.00
N ASP A 96 7.50 10.73 3.06
CA ASP A 96 8.21 11.78 3.81
C ASP A 96 7.76 13.19 3.40
N ASN A 97 7.44 13.38 2.12
CA ASN A 97 7.02 14.68 1.59
C ASN A 97 5.90 14.48 0.57
N SER A 98 4.70 15.00 0.86
CA SER A 98 3.65 15.09 -0.15
C SER A 98 4.01 16.20 -1.12
N ARG A 99 4.08 15.89 -2.42
CA ARG A 99 4.27 16.89 -3.47
C ARG A 99 2.92 17.21 -4.10
N ILE A 100 2.54 18.49 -4.05
CA ILE A 100 1.35 18.95 -4.75
C ILE A 100 1.70 19.11 -6.23
N LEU A 101 0.78 18.68 -7.10
CA LEU A 101 0.89 18.84 -8.54
C LEU A 101 -0.17 19.82 -9.01
N CYS A 102 0.16 20.66 -9.99
CA CYS A 102 -0.81 21.53 -10.62
C CYS A 102 -1.86 20.72 -11.39
N SER A 103 -3.15 20.96 -11.13
CA SER A 103 -4.25 20.23 -11.76
C SER A 103 -4.35 20.39 -13.28
N MET A 104 -3.77 21.45 -13.86
CA MET A 104 -3.76 21.66 -15.32
C MET A 104 -2.53 21.07 -16.01
N THR A 105 -1.34 21.31 -15.46
CA THR A 105 -0.07 20.99 -16.13
C THR A 105 0.55 19.69 -15.64
N GLY A 106 0.12 19.16 -14.50
CA GLY A 106 0.73 18.02 -13.82
C GLY A 106 2.15 18.29 -13.27
N THR A 107 2.65 19.52 -13.41
CA THR A 107 3.96 19.91 -12.89
C THR A 107 3.90 20.14 -11.39
N VAL A 108 5.00 19.84 -10.70
CA VAL A 108 5.14 20.13 -9.26
C VAL A 108 4.93 21.62 -9.02
N VAL A 109 4.20 21.94 -7.94
CA VAL A 109 4.11 23.29 -7.39
C VAL A 109 5.02 23.38 -6.16
N ASP A 110 5.68 24.51 -6.01
CA ASP A 110 6.66 24.81 -4.97
C ASP A 110 6.56 26.30 -4.59
N ASP A 111 7.20 26.71 -3.50
CA ASP A 111 7.11 28.09 -3.02
C ASP A 111 8.01 29.10 -3.77
N ASP A 112 8.92 28.61 -4.63
CA ASP A 112 9.93 29.42 -5.30
C ASP A 112 9.57 29.73 -6.76
N GLU A 113 9.38 28.71 -7.58
CA GLU A 113 9.17 28.83 -9.02
C GLU A 113 7.71 28.73 -9.46
N ASN A 114 6.92 27.87 -8.81
CA ASN A 114 5.58 27.53 -9.25
C ASN A 114 4.59 27.54 -8.08
N ILE A 115 4.44 28.72 -7.48
CA ILE A 115 3.64 28.98 -6.28
C ILE A 115 2.23 28.37 -6.40
N PRO A 116 1.80 27.55 -5.43
CA PRO A 116 0.49 26.91 -5.42
C PRO A 116 -0.64 27.90 -5.04
N PHE A 117 -1.71 27.91 -5.81
CA PHE A 117 -2.96 28.58 -5.45
C PHE A 117 -4.13 27.61 -5.49
N LEU A 118 -4.93 27.63 -4.44
CA LEU A 118 -6.18 26.91 -4.30
C LEU A 118 -7.30 27.75 -4.91
N PHE A 119 -7.99 27.19 -5.90
CA PHE A 119 -9.19 27.80 -6.47
C PHE A 119 -10.40 27.44 -5.61
N PRO A 120 -11.51 28.23 -5.68
CA PRO A 120 -12.78 27.88 -5.05
C PRO A 120 -13.30 26.49 -5.45
N SER A 121 -12.80 25.97 -6.57
CA SER A 121 -13.06 24.62 -7.05
C SER A 121 -12.46 23.49 -6.24
N GLY A 122 -11.61 23.80 -5.26
CA GLY A 122 -10.84 22.81 -4.50
C GLY A 122 -9.61 22.27 -5.23
N HIS A 123 -9.30 22.78 -6.42
CA HIS A 123 -8.15 22.36 -7.21
C HIS A 123 -6.98 23.32 -7.03
N VAL A 124 -5.75 22.77 -7.09
CA VAL A 124 -4.52 23.54 -6.93
C VAL A 124 -3.90 23.81 -8.29
N PHE A 125 -3.67 25.09 -8.59
CA PHE A 125 -2.98 25.53 -9.79
C PHE A 125 -1.70 26.26 -9.41
N GLY A 126 -0.62 25.97 -10.13
CA GLY A 126 0.63 26.69 -9.98
C GLY A 126 0.58 28.05 -10.66
N LEU A 127 1.40 29.00 -10.21
CA LEU A 127 1.53 30.33 -10.81
C LEU A 127 1.76 30.28 -12.33
N LYS A 128 2.57 29.32 -12.80
CA LYS A 128 2.82 29.11 -14.24
C LYS A 128 1.54 28.78 -15.02
N ALA A 129 0.59 28.07 -14.40
CA ALA A 129 -0.71 27.74 -14.98
C ALA A 129 -1.67 28.94 -14.91
N ILE A 130 -1.71 29.64 -13.78
CA ILE A 130 -2.56 30.83 -13.58
C ILE A 130 -2.25 31.92 -14.60
N ASN A 131 -0.96 32.15 -14.88
CA ASN A 131 -0.54 33.12 -15.91
C ASN A 131 -1.10 32.81 -17.31
N LYS A 132 -1.38 31.53 -17.63
CA LYS A 132 -2.02 31.13 -18.90
C LYS A 132 -3.55 31.26 -18.85
N LEU A 133 -4.13 31.14 -17.66
CA LEU A 133 -5.58 31.21 -17.41
C LEU A 133 -6.08 32.64 -17.20
N ARG A 134 -5.17 33.58 -16.94
CA ARG A 134 -5.48 35.00 -16.79
C ARG A 134 -6.12 35.56 -18.06
N ARG A 135 -7.08 36.44 -17.86
CA ARG A 135 -7.80 37.20 -18.89
C ARG A 135 -7.69 38.69 -18.57
N PRO A 136 -8.08 39.58 -19.50
CA PRO A 136 -8.18 41.01 -19.21
C PRO A 136 -9.05 41.26 -17.97
N GLU A 137 -8.84 42.42 -17.32
CA GLU A 137 -9.62 42.88 -16.14
C GLU A 137 -9.38 42.09 -14.83
N ASN A 138 -8.17 41.58 -14.59
CA ASN A 138 -7.81 40.86 -13.34
C ASN A 138 -8.68 39.62 -13.04
N LYS A 139 -9.24 39.00 -14.09
CA LYS A 139 -10.00 37.77 -13.97
C LYS A 139 -9.19 36.56 -14.40
N ILE A 140 -9.46 35.43 -13.78
CA ILE A 140 -8.86 34.13 -14.07
C ILE A 140 -9.97 33.18 -14.50
N PHE A 141 -9.72 32.38 -15.52
CA PHE A 141 -10.65 31.32 -15.93
C PHE A 141 -10.35 30.03 -15.14
N ASP A 142 -11.34 29.47 -14.45
CA ASP A 142 -11.23 28.14 -13.85
C ASP A 142 -11.57 27.05 -14.89
N PRO A 143 -10.62 26.18 -15.29
CA PRO A 143 -10.86 25.10 -16.23
C PRO A 143 -11.87 24.06 -15.73
N ILE A 144 -12.03 23.94 -14.41
CA ILE A 144 -12.84 22.89 -13.78
C ILE A 144 -14.30 23.33 -13.70
N HIS A 145 -14.60 24.48 -13.09
CA HIS A 145 -15.96 25.04 -13.08
C HIS A 145 -16.36 25.69 -14.40
N LYS A 146 -15.40 25.94 -15.30
CA LYS A 146 -15.61 26.64 -16.58
C LYS A 146 -16.22 28.03 -16.39
N GLN A 147 -15.85 28.70 -15.31
CA GLN A 147 -16.33 30.04 -14.96
C GLN A 147 -15.17 31.01 -14.78
N MET A 148 -15.46 32.30 -14.95
CA MET A 148 -14.53 33.38 -14.65
C MET A 148 -14.61 33.70 -13.15
N MET A 149 -13.46 33.82 -12.52
CA MET A 149 -13.31 34.22 -11.13
C MET A 149 -12.40 35.44 -11.02
N ASP A 150 -12.57 36.22 -9.97
CA ASP A 150 -11.65 37.31 -9.66
C ASP A 150 -10.36 36.74 -9.06
N GLU A 151 -9.23 37.41 -9.30
CA GLU A 151 -7.93 36.94 -8.80
C GLU A 151 -7.85 36.88 -7.27
N SER A 152 -8.64 37.68 -6.56
CA SER A 152 -8.75 37.64 -5.09
C SER A 152 -9.37 36.35 -4.54
N GLU A 153 -10.10 35.61 -5.36
CA GLU A 153 -10.70 34.33 -4.95
C GLU A 153 -9.69 33.17 -4.97
N ALA A 154 -8.54 33.33 -5.65
CA ALA A 154 -7.47 32.35 -5.65
C ALA A 154 -6.61 32.50 -4.39
N LEU A 155 -6.69 31.53 -3.48
CA LEU A 155 -5.99 31.57 -2.21
C LEU A 155 -4.61 30.92 -2.36
N ARG A 156 -3.54 31.61 -1.96
CA ARG A 156 -2.22 30.96 -1.88
C ARG A 156 -2.27 29.82 -0.86
N LEU A 157 -1.83 28.64 -1.27
CA LEU A 157 -1.79 27.46 -0.43
C LEU A 157 -0.40 27.34 0.22
N TYR A 158 -0.35 27.03 1.50
CA TYR A 158 0.90 26.69 2.19
C TYR A 158 0.80 25.24 2.66
N PHE A 159 1.85 24.46 2.42
CA PHE A 159 1.95 23.06 2.84
C PHE A 159 3.31 22.83 3.49
N LEU A 160 3.31 21.96 4.51
CA LEU A 160 4.49 21.57 5.28
C LEU A 160 5.11 20.30 4.69
#